data_AF-A0A7G7G2B8-F1
#
_entry.id   AF-A0A7G7G2B8-F1
#
_cell.length_a   1.000
_cell.length_b   1.000
_cell.length_c   1.000
_cell.angle_alpha   90.00
_cell.angle_beta   90.00
_cell.angle_gamma   90.00
#
_symmetry.space_group_name_H-M   'P 1'
#
loop_
_entity.id
_entity.type
_entity.pdbx_description
1 polymer ?
#
loop_
_entity_poly.entity_id
_entity_poly.type
_entity_poly.pdbx_seq_one_letter_code
_entity_poly.pdbx_strand_id
1 'polypeptide(L)'
;MESEKRLGFNVYKGLQRPLIFKSLKGKFIYWGMACLLVAFVTGILLSTIIHPVAGIIGLIVIGLGGMGYIHGRQKGGLHSKTKSNGTYIVSPHFKRVSNR
;
A
#
# COMPACT_ATOMS: atom_id res chain seq x y z
N MET A 1 -28.33 44.76 11.15
CA MET A 1 -28.42 43.47 11.86
C MET A 1 -27.21 42.66 11.43
N GLU A 2 -26.11 42.84 12.17
CA GLU A 2 -24.80 42.26 11.84
C GLU A 2 -24.83 40.77 12.18
N SER A 3 -24.86 39.94 11.14
CA SER A 3 -24.79 38.49 11.28
C SER A 3 -23.41 38.14 11.83
N GLU A 4 -23.38 37.77 13.10
CA GLU A 4 -22.21 37.28 13.83
C GLU A 4 -21.57 36.13 13.01
N LYS A 5 -20.52 36.45 12.24
CA LYS A 5 -19.67 35.47 11.57
C LYS A 5 -18.97 34.66 12.66
N ARG A 6 -19.61 33.58 13.12
CA ARG A 6 -18.94 32.56 13.92
C ARG A 6 -17.74 32.10 13.11
N LEU A 7 -16.54 32.43 13.60
CA LEU A 7 -15.25 32.02 13.04
C LEU A 7 -15.13 30.50 13.16
N GLY A 8 -15.81 29.78 12.27
CA GLY A 8 -15.72 28.34 12.17
C GLY A 8 -14.35 27.97 11.63
N PHE A 9 -13.50 27.41 12.48
CA PHE A 9 -12.22 26.87 12.07
C PHE A 9 -12.46 25.71 11.10
N ASN A 10 -11.71 25.68 9.99
CA ASN A 10 -11.81 24.62 9.02
C ASN A 10 -11.13 23.37 9.61
N VAL A 11 -11.88 22.57 10.37
CA VAL A 11 -11.39 21.34 10.98
C VAL A 11 -11.11 20.33 9.87
N TYR A 12 -9.84 19.93 9.76
CA TYR A 12 -9.43 18.89 8.82
C TYR A 12 -10.20 17.60 9.13
N LYS A 13 -11.01 17.11 8.19
CA LYS A 13 -11.88 15.92 8.39
C LYS A 13 -11.11 14.57 8.41
N GLY A 14 -9.81 14.61 8.70
CA GLY A 14 -8.91 13.48 8.56
C GLY A 14 -8.56 13.19 7.10
N LEU A 15 -7.47 12.43 6.89
CA LEU A 15 -7.10 11.96 5.56
C LEU A 15 -8.12 10.90 5.10
N GLN A 16 -8.66 11.05 3.88
CA GLN A 16 -9.58 10.07 3.30
C GLN A 16 -8.98 8.66 3.37
N ARG A 17 -9.80 7.66 3.73
CA ARG A 17 -9.32 6.28 3.86
C ARG A 17 -8.67 5.83 2.54
N PRO A 18 -7.42 5.33 2.57
CA PRO A 18 -6.73 4.90 1.36
C PRO A 18 -7.47 3.72 0.73
N LEU A 19 -7.27 3.53 -0.58
CA LEU A 19 -7.87 2.44 -1.34
C LEU A 19 -7.35 1.08 -0.85
N ILE A 20 -8.27 0.23 -0.36
CA ILE A 20 -8.00 -1.12 0.16
C ILE A 20 -8.91 -2.09 -0.61
N PHE A 21 -8.33 -3.04 -1.32
CA PHE A 21 -9.04 -4.07 -2.09
C PHE A 21 -8.70 -5.45 -1.55
N LYS A 22 -9.69 -6.19 -1.00
CA LYS A 22 -9.55 -7.59 -0.55
C LYS A 22 -8.19 -7.91 0.13
N SER A 23 -7.83 -7.14 1.15
CA SER A 23 -6.53 -7.16 1.90
C SER A 23 -5.31 -6.47 1.26
N LEU A 24 -5.28 -6.19 -0.05
CA LEU A 24 -4.18 -5.45 -0.68
C LEU A 24 -4.38 -3.94 -0.53
N LYS A 25 -3.32 -3.22 -0.14
CA LYS A 25 -3.35 -1.77 0.11
C LYS A 25 -2.52 -1.02 -0.93
N GLY A 26 -3.07 0.03 -1.53
CA GLY A 26 -2.35 0.96 -2.40
C GLY A 26 -1.54 0.28 -3.52
N LYS A 27 -0.23 0.54 -3.57
CA LYS A 27 0.70 0.06 -4.62
C LYS A 27 0.66 -1.46 -4.83
N PHE A 28 0.38 -2.25 -3.79
CA PHE A 28 0.34 -3.71 -3.90
C PHE A 28 -0.82 -4.24 -4.76
N ILE A 29 -1.89 -3.45 -4.95
CA ILE A 29 -2.99 -3.80 -5.85
C ILE A 29 -2.47 -3.88 -7.30
N TYR A 30 -1.61 -2.93 -7.71
CA TYR A 30 -0.99 -2.94 -9.03
C TYR A 30 -0.06 -4.14 -9.23
N TRP A 31 0.73 -4.49 -8.21
CA TRP A 31 1.56 -5.71 -8.25
C TRP A 31 0.72 -6.98 -8.37
N GLY A 32 -0.43 -7.04 -7.69
CA GLY A 32 -1.37 -8.15 -7.81
C GLY A 32 -1.93 -8.29 -9.24
N MET A 33 -2.36 -7.17 -9.85
CA MET A 33 -2.83 -7.16 -11.23
C MET A 33 -1.72 -7.57 -12.22
N ALA A 34 -0.51 -7.03 -12.06
CA ALA A 34 0.63 -7.39 -12.90
C ALA A 34 0.94 -8.89 -12.80
N CYS A 35 0.92 -9.44 -11.58
CA CYS A 35 1.14 -10.87 -11.38
C CYS A 35 0.06 -11.73 -12.06
N LEU A 36 -1.21 -11.31 -12.01
CA LEU A 36 -2.31 -12.01 -12.67
C LEU A 36 -2.13 -12.04 -14.19
N LEU A 37 -1.77 -10.89 -14.79
CA LEU A 37 -1.52 -10.80 -16.24
C LEU A 37 -0.33 -11.65 -16.66
N VAL A 38 0.78 -11.60 -15.91
CA VAL A 38 1.99 -12.40 -16.20
C VAL A 38 1.72 -13.89 -16.05
N ALA A 39 0.97 -14.30 -15.02
CA ALA A 39 0.57 -15.70 -14.85
C ALA A 39 -0.24 -16.19 -16.05
N PHE A 40 -1.20 -15.40 -16.51
CA PHE A 40 -2.06 -15.76 -17.63
C PHE A 40 -1.28 -15.91 -18.94
N VAL A 41 -0.46 -14.91 -19.29
CA VAL A 41 0.35 -14.94 -20.52
C VAL A 41 1.35 -16.09 -20.48
N THR A 42 2.09 -16.24 -19.38
CA THR A 42 3.08 -17.32 -19.23
C THR A 42 2.41 -18.68 -19.24
N GLY A 43 1.24 -18.84 -18.61
CA GLY A 43 0.49 -20.10 -18.60
C GLY A 43 0.08 -20.56 -20.01
N ILE A 44 -0.38 -19.62 -20.86
CA ILE A 44 -0.73 -19.92 -22.26
C ILE A 44 0.52 -20.30 -23.06
N LEU A 45 1.60 -19.53 -22.94
CA LEU A 45 2.86 -19.82 -23.64
C LEU A 45 3.44 -21.18 -23.22
N LEU A 46 3.42 -21.49 -21.93
CA LEU A 46 3.97 -22.75 -21.43
C LEU A 46 3.11 -23.97 -21.83
N SER A 47 1.79 -23.78 -21.87
CA SER A 47 0.83 -24.77 -22.36
C SER A 47 1.05 -25.10 -23.85
N THR A 48 1.31 -24.08 -24.66
CA THR A 48 1.48 -24.21 -26.12
C THR A 48 2.85 -24.76 -26.54
N ILE A 49 3.92 -24.43 -25.81
CA ILE A 49 5.30 -24.83 -26.18
C ILE A 49 5.66 -26.22 -25.63
N ILE A 50 5.28 -26.53 -24.39
CA ILE A 50 5.75 -27.72 -23.69
C ILE A 50 4.64 -28.77 -23.62
N HIS A 51 3.60 -28.49 -22.85
CA HIS A 51 2.47 -29.39 -22.62
C HIS A 51 1.37 -28.66 -21.84
N PRO A 52 0.08 -28.98 -22.05
CA PRO A 52 -1.02 -28.34 -21.32
C PRO A 52 -0.88 -28.41 -19.78
N VAL A 53 -0.38 -29.54 -19.28
CA VAL A 53 -0.13 -29.74 -17.83
C VAL A 53 0.95 -28.80 -17.31
N ALA A 54 1.97 -28.48 -18.11
CA ALA A 54 3.00 -27.52 -17.73
C ALA A 54 2.40 -26.12 -17.56
N GLY A 55 1.44 -25.74 -18.40
CA GLY A 55 0.68 -24.50 -18.24
C GLY A 55 -0.06 -24.41 -16.89
N ILE A 56 -0.70 -25.50 -16.46
CA ILE A 56 -1.41 -25.57 -15.15
C ILE A 56 -0.40 -25.40 -14.00
N ILE A 57 0.73 -26.13 -14.05
CA ILE A 57 1.78 -26.01 -13.03
C ILE A 57 2.34 -24.59 -13.00
N GLY A 58 2.58 -23.98 -14.15
CA GLY A 58 3.05 -22.60 -14.28
C GLY A 58 2.09 -21.60 -13.63
N LEU A 59 0.77 -21.75 -13.83
CA LEU A 59 -0.24 -20.90 -13.20
C LEU A 59 -0.23 -21.02 -11.68
N ILE A 60 -0.07 -22.23 -11.14
CA ILE A 60 -0.01 -22.46 -9.70
C ILE A 60 1.26 -21.82 -9.11
N VAL A 61 2.42 -22.05 -9.73
CA VAL A 61 3.70 -21.53 -9.26
C VAL A 61 3.71 -20.00 -9.30
N ILE A 62 3.29 -19.39 -10.40
CA ILE A 62 3.28 -17.93 -10.52
C ILE A 62 2.18 -17.31 -9.65
N GLY A 63 1.00 -17.91 -9.60
CA GLY A 63 -0.12 -17.44 -8.78
C GLY A 63 0.19 -17.48 -7.29
N LEU A 64 0.53 -18.65 -6.76
CA LEU A 64 0.85 -18.82 -5.33
C LEU A 64 2.16 -18.14 -4.96
N GLY A 65 3.19 -18.25 -5.81
CA GLY A 65 4.49 -17.61 -5.59
C GLY A 65 4.37 -16.08 -5.60
N GLY A 66 3.64 -15.52 -6.55
CA GLY A 66 3.39 -14.09 -6.64
C GLY A 66 2.54 -13.56 -5.49
N MET A 67 1.48 -14.29 -5.09
CA MET A 67 0.68 -13.98 -3.92
C MET A 67 1.53 -13.97 -2.64
N GLY A 68 2.38 -14.99 -2.44
CA GLY A 68 3.30 -15.09 -1.31
C GLY A 68 4.32 -13.95 -1.27
N TYR A 69 4.89 -13.60 -2.43
CA TYR A 69 5.81 -12.48 -2.57
C TYR A 69 5.16 -11.15 -2.17
N ILE A 70 3.97 -10.87 -2.70
CA ILE A 70 3.22 -9.64 -2.40
C ILE A 70 2.88 -9.58 -0.91
N HIS A 71 2.40 -10.68 -0.33
CA HIS A 71 2.07 -10.75 1.09
C HIS A 71 3.29 -10.46 1.98
N GLY A 72 4.46 -11.02 1.65
CA GLY A 72 5.71 -10.73 2.35
C GLY A 72 6.10 -9.25 2.26
N ARG A 73 6.04 -8.66 1.06
CA ARG A 73 6.37 -7.24 0.84
C ARG A 73 5.39 -6.30 1.53
N GLN A 74 4.13 -6.69 1.64
CA GLN A 74 3.09 -5.89 2.29
C GLN A 74 3.32 -5.74 3.80
N LYS A 75 3.93 -6.73 4.47
CA LYS A 75 4.32 -6.62 5.89
C LYS A 75 5.35 -5.52 6.14
N GLY A 76 6.15 -5.17 5.15
CA GLY A 76 7.12 -4.07 5.22
C GLY A 76 6.51 -2.66 5.22
N GLY A 77 5.19 -2.56 5.03
CA GLY A 77 4.47 -1.29 4.97
C GLY A 77 4.34 -0.73 3.56
N LEU A 78 3.43 0.26 3.41
CA LEU A 78 3.10 0.85 2.11
C LEU A 78 4.14 1.86 1.61
N HIS A 79 4.92 2.43 2.53
CA HIS A 79 5.90 3.47 2.25
C HIS A 79 7.25 3.06 2.80
N SER A 80 8.30 3.22 1.99
CA SER A 80 9.67 3.04 2.44
C SER A 80 10.01 4.20 3.37
N LYS A 81 10.11 3.94 4.67
CA LYS A 81 10.58 4.93 5.63
C LYS A 81 12.09 4.79 5.75
N THR A 82 12.82 5.86 5.52
CA THR A 82 14.24 5.92 5.84
C THR A 82 14.40 5.65 7.33
N LYS A 83 15.02 4.52 7.66
CA LYS A 83 15.35 4.14 9.03
C LYS A 83 16.81 4.51 9.25
N SER A 84 17.07 5.62 9.94
CA SER A 84 18.41 5.87 10.47
C SER A 84 18.48 5.32 11.90
N ASN A 85 19.51 4.52 12.20
CA ASN A 85 19.80 4.13 13.57
C ASN A 85 20.45 5.32 14.28
N GLY A 86 19.70 6.00 15.15
CA GLY A 86 20.18 7.15 15.90
C GLY A 86 19.17 7.62 16.96
N THR A 87 19.67 8.38 17.93
CA THR A 87 18.86 8.97 19.00
C THR A 87 18.25 10.28 18.50
N TYR A 88 16.92 10.38 18.45
CA TYR A 88 16.23 11.62 18.09
C TYR A 88 15.90 12.41 19.36
N ILE A 89 16.54 13.56 19.55
CA ILE A 89 16.19 14.52 20.60
C ILE A 89 15.23 15.54 19.98
N VAL A 90 13.94 15.46 20.35
CA VAL A 90 12.94 16.45 19.95
C VAL A 90 12.86 17.51 21.04
N SER A 91 13.47 18.66 20.81
CA SER A 91 13.31 19.83 21.68
C SER A 91 11.92 20.43 21.49
N PRO A 92 11.08 20.53 22.53
CA PRO A 92 9.77 21.16 22.40
C PRO A 92 9.94 22.67 22.13
N HIS A 93 9.42 23.14 20.99
CA HIS A 93 9.45 24.56 20.60
C HIS A 93 8.26 25.36 21.17
N PHE A 94 7.46 24.79 22.06
CA PHE A 94 6.30 25.48 22.60
C PHE A 94 6.73 26.44 23.72
N LYS A 95 6.74 27.75 23.42
CA LYS A 95 6.78 28.77 24.47
C LYS A 95 5.47 28.71 25.25
N ARG A 96 5.56 28.42 26.54
CA ARG A 96 4.44 28.53 27.48
C ARG A 96 3.99 29.99 27.53
N VAL A 97 2.86 30.31 26.89
CA VAL A 97 2.22 31.62 27.06
C VAL A 97 1.61 31.62 28.46
N SER A 98 2.30 32.27 29.39
CA SER A 98 1.81 32.50 30.74
C SER A 98 0.83 33.67 30.70
N ASN A 99 -0.47 33.37 30.68
CA ASN A 99 -1.49 34.39 30.90
C ASN A 99 -1.47 34.72 32.40
N ARG A 100 -0.88 35.87 32.76
CA ARG A 100 -1.15 36.55 34.03
C ARG A 100 -2.31 37.50 33.84
#